data_AF-A0A7Y2ZR28-F1
#
_entry.id   AF-A0A7Y2ZR28-F1
#
_cell.length_a   1.000
_cell.length_b   1.000
_cell.length_c   1.000
_cell.angle_alpha   90.00
_cell.angle_beta   90.00
_cell.angle_gamma   90.00
#
_symmetry.space_group_name_H-M   'P 1'
#
loop_
_entity.id
_entity.type
_entity.pdbx_description
1 polymer ?
#
loop_
_entity_poly.entity_id
_entity_poly.type
_entity_poly.pdbx_seq_one_letter_code
_entity_poly.pdbx_strand_id
1 'polypeptide(L)'
;DLDSIIYLIGVQELGQIHRTYKKDHKLDLMHIAICKVLEPYGFYEFDFVDDDGWPHYKVLAQLPHLKAGEQSVLMKEAIVNYFIETEYIN
;
A
#
# COMPACT_ATOMS: atom_id res chain seq x y z
N ASP A 1 -14.13 5.33 1.90
CA ASP A 1 -13.29 5.82 3.01
C ASP A 1 -11.92 5.15 3.02
N LEU A 2 -11.84 3.83 3.20
CA LEU A 2 -10.56 3.10 3.20
C LEU A 2 -9.77 3.27 1.89
N ASP A 3 -10.44 3.17 0.75
CA ASP A 3 -9.81 3.34 -0.57
C ASP A 3 -9.12 4.70 -0.73
N SER A 4 -9.68 5.75 -0.14
CA SER A 4 -9.07 7.08 -0.18
C SER A 4 -7.82 7.15 0.68
N ILE A 5 -7.82 6.49 1.84
CA ILE A 5 -6.64 6.39 2.71
C ILE A 5 -5.54 5.57 2.02
N ILE A 6 -5.89 4.41 1.47
CA ILE A 6 -4.97 3.56 0.70
C ILE A 6 -4.37 4.36 -0.47
N TYR A 7 -5.19 5.09 -1.22
CA TYR A 7 -4.71 5.95 -2.30
C TYR A 7 -3.72 7.00 -1.81
N LEU A 8 -3.99 7.67 -0.69
CA LEU A 8 -3.09 8.68 -0.11
C LEU A 8 -1.77 8.07 0.35
N ILE A 9 -1.80 6.89 0.97
CA ILE A 9 -0.58 6.13 1.32
C ILE A 9 0.23 5.84 0.04
N GLY A 10 -0.43 5.39 -1.03
CA GLY A 10 0.24 5.13 -2.31
C GLY A 10 0.93 6.36 -2.90
N VAL A 11 0.29 7.53 -2.82
CA VAL A 11 0.88 8.80 -3.26
C VAL A 11 2.07 9.19 -2.39
N GLN A 12 1.97 8.98 -1.08
CA GLN A 12 3.05 9.24 -0.13
C GLN A 12 4.28 8.36 -0.42
N GLU A 13 4.07 7.05 -0.57
CA GLU A 13 5.15 6.08 -0.83
C GLU A 13 5.80 6.27 -2.19
N LEU A 14 5.04 6.73 -3.19
CA LEU A 14 5.63 7.10 -4.49
C LEU A 14 6.50 8.37 -4.38
N GLY A 15 6.27 9.23 -3.39
CA GLY A 15 7.06 10.46 -3.16
C GLY A 15 6.87 11.57 -4.21
N GLN A 16 6.11 11.34 -5.27
CA GLN A 16 5.88 12.28 -6.38
C GLN A 16 4.60 13.12 -6.17
N ILE A 17 4.48 13.79 -5.02
CA ILE A 17 3.23 14.44 -4.58
C ILE A 17 2.68 15.54 -5.51
N HIS A 18 3.53 16.16 -6.34
CA HIS A 18 3.12 17.20 -7.31
C HIS A 18 2.74 16.65 -8.70
N ARG A 19 2.86 15.33 -8.91
CA ARG A 19 2.49 14.69 -10.16
C ARG A 19 0.97 14.63 -10.30
N THR A 20 0.46 14.94 -11.49
CA THR A 20 -0.94 14.69 -11.82
C THR A 20 -1.09 13.24 -12.28
N TYR A 21 -1.93 12.46 -11.59
CA TYR A 21 -2.16 11.06 -11.90
C TYR A 21 -3.34 10.87 -12.85
N LYS A 22 -3.19 9.98 -13.85
CA LYS A 22 -4.29 9.53 -14.70
C LYS A 22 -5.15 8.51 -13.96
N LYS A 23 -6.34 8.19 -14.49
CA LYS A 23 -7.23 7.19 -13.89
C LYS A 23 -6.56 5.84 -13.69
N ASP A 24 -5.74 5.39 -14.64
CA ASP A 24 -5.09 4.08 -14.57
C ASP A 24 -4.05 4.02 -13.44
N HIS A 25 -3.32 5.12 -13.22
CA HIS A 25 -2.36 5.25 -12.10
C HIS A 25 -3.02 5.11 -10.74
N LYS A 26 -4.35 5.26 -10.63
CA LYS A 26 -5.05 5.04 -9.37
C LYS A 26 -4.88 3.60 -8.89
N LEU A 27 -4.95 2.62 -9.79
CA LEU A 27 -4.77 1.21 -9.45
C LEU A 27 -3.33 0.93 -9.03
N ASP A 28 -2.36 1.52 -9.74
CA ASP A 28 -0.95 1.38 -9.43
C ASP A 28 -0.62 1.97 -8.05
N LEU A 29 -1.14 3.15 -7.73
CA LEU A 29 -0.99 3.76 -6.39
C LEU A 29 -1.64 2.92 -5.29
N MET A 30 -2.82 2.34 -5.56
CA MET A 30 -3.44 1.42 -4.62
C MET A 30 -2.59 0.16 -4.43
N HIS A 31 -1.94 -0.35 -5.48
CA HIS A 31 -1.05 -1.49 -5.40
C HIS A 31 0.16 -1.20 -4.52
N ILE A 32 0.84 -0.06 -4.73
CA ILE A 32 1.96 0.39 -3.88
C ILE A 32 1.55 0.39 -2.42
N ALA A 33 0.41 1.03 -2.10
CA ALA A 33 -0.06 1.13 -0.74
C ALA A 33 -0.35 -0.24 -0.11
N ILE A 34 -1.04 -1.13 -0.83
CA ILE A 34 -1.35 -2.48 -0.35
C ILE A 34 -0.07 -3.27 -0.11
N CYS A 35 0.87 -3.25 -1.05
CA CYS A 35 2.16 -3.91 -0.88
C CYS A 35 2.91 -3.37 0.32
N LYS A 36 2.92 -2.04 0.50
CA LYS A 36 3.61 -1.40 1.62
C LYS A 36 3.02 -1.78 2.97
N VAL A 37 1.70 -1.67 3.14
CA VAL A 37 1.07 -1.95 4.44
C VAL A 37 1.05 -3.44 4.78
N LEU A 38 1.18 -4.33 3.78
CA LEU A 38 1.24 -5.78 3.96
C LEU A 38 2.66 -6.35 3.98
N GLU A 39 3.69 -5.53 3.76
CA GLU A 39 5.10 -5.90 3.86
C GLU A 39 5.45 -6.46 5.27
N PRO A 40 5.05 -5.83 6.39
CA PRO A 40 5.31 -6.36 7.74
C PRO A 40 4.63 -7.70 8.03
N TYR A 41 3.60 -8.05 7.25
CA TYR A 41 2.86 -9.30 7.36
C TYR A 41 3.48 -10.43 6.52
N GLY A 42 4.56 -10.15 5.78
CA GLY A 42 5.28 -11.14 4.99
C GLY A 42 4.60 -11.56 3.68
N PHE A 43 3.64 -10.77 3.18
CA PHE A 43 3.02 -11.02 1.88
C PHE A 43 3.82 -10.43 0.72
N TYR A 44 4.48 -9.30 0.96
CA TYR A 44 5.25 -8.57 -0.03
C TYR A 44 6.61 -8.18 0.53
N GLU A 45 7.58 -8.01 -0.35
CA GLU A 45 8.91 -7.48 -0.05
C GLU A 45 9.27 -6.44 -1.11
N PHE A 46 9.81 -5.30 -0.68
CA PHE A 46 10.33 -4.31 -1.61
C PHE A 46 11.45 -4.91 -2.48
N ASP A 47 11.40 -4.67 -3.79
CA ASP A 47 12.38 -5.20 -4.74
C ASP A 47 13.31 -4.10 -5.27
N PHE A 48 12.77 -3.19 -6.08
CA PHE A 48 13.50 -2.07 -6.66
C PHE A 48 12.56 -0.93 -7.05
N VAL A 49 13.12 0.22 -7.38
CA VAL A 49 12.40 1.33 -8.01
C VAL A 49 12.81 1.39 -9.47
N ASP A 50 11.84 1.46 -10.39
CA ASP A 50 12.11 1.55 -11.82
C ASP A 50 12.56 2.96 -12.27
N ASP A 51 12.90 3.09 -13.55
CA ASP A 51 13.38 4.35 -14.13
C ASP A 51 12.34 5.49 -14.08
N ASP A 52 11.05 5.15 -13.96
CA ASP A 52 9.94 6.09 -13.83
C ASP A 52 9.65 6.48 -12.36
N GLY A 53 10.41 5.88 -11.42
CA GLY A 53 10.32 6.12 -9.99
C GLY A 53 9.26 5.29 -9.27
N TRP A 54 8.70 4.25 -9.90
CA TRP A 54 7.68 3.39 -9.27
C TRP A 54 8.34 2.26 -8.47
N PRO A 55 7.94 2.07 -7.19
CA PRO A 55 8.41 0.95 -6.40
C PRO A 55 7.74 -0.35 -6.83
N HIS A 56 8.55 -1.38 -7.03
CA HIS A 56 8.13 -2.74 -7.34
C HIS A 56 8.33 -3.65 -6.13
N TYR A 57 7.43 -4.62 -5.98
CA TYR A 57 7.41 -5.54 -4.85
C TYR A 57 7.36 -6.99 -5.34
N LYS A 58 8.09 -7.87 -4.66
CA LYS A 58 7.99 -9.32 -4.84
C LYS A 58 6.86 -9.87 -3.98
N VAL A 59 6.07 -10.79 -4.53
CA VAL A 59 5.08 -11.56 -3.76
C VAL A 59 5.80 -12.70 -3.04
N LEU A 60 5.83 -12.64 -1.72
CA LEU A 60 6.40 -13.70 -0.88
C LEU A 60 5.37 -14.79 -0.56
N ALA A 61 4.12 -14.38 -0.31
CA ALA A 61 3.02 -15.28 0.00
C ALA A 61 1.72 -14.78 -0.62
N GLN A 62 0.87 -15.71 -1.06
CA GLN A 62 -0.49 -15.36 -1.49
C GLN A 62 -1.36 -15.06 -0.28
N LEU A 63 -2.16 -14.00 -0.38
CA LEU A 63 -3.19 -13.73 0.62
C LEU A 63 -4.15 -14.94 0.69
N PRO A 64 -4.46 -15.43 1.90
CA PRO A 64 -5.44 -16.50 2.06
C PRO A 64 -6.81 -16.03 1.57
N HIS A 65 -7.70 -16.96 1.28
CA HIS A 65 -9.07 -16.61 0.92
C HIS A 65 -9.81 -16.06 2.15
N LEU A 66 -9.88 -14.74 2.26
CA LEU A 66 -10.55 -14.02 3.34
C LEU A 66 -11.98 -13.66 2.95
N LYS A 67 -12.93 -13.75 3.89
CA LYS A 67 -14.27 -13.18 3.73
C LYS A 67 -14.18 -11.65 3.71
N ALA A 68 -15.16 -10.97 3.13
CA ALA A 68 -15.19 -9.50 3.04
C ALA A 68 -14.97 -8.79 4.40
N GLY A 69 -15.52 -9.33 5.49
CA GLY A 69 -15.30 -8.80 6.83
C GLY A 69 -13.85 -8.95 7.32
N GLU A 70 -13.24 -10.11 7.07
CA GLU A 70 -11.85 -10.41 7.46
C GLU A 70 -10.85 -9.57 6.65
N GLN A 71 -11.11 -9.37 5.35
CA GLN A 71 -10.33 -8.45 4.51
C GLN A 71 -10.39 -7.02 5.05
N SER A 72 -11.58 -6.55 5.45
CA SER A 72 -11.73 -5.20 6.01
C SER A 72 -10.97 -5.01 7.32
N VAL A 73 -10.96 -6.02 8.20
CA VAL A 73 -10.20 -5.97 9.45
C VAL A 73 -8.70 -5.94 9.19
N LEU A 74 -8.19 -6.87 8.37
CA LEU A 74 -6.77 -6.93 8.02
C LEU A 74 -6.28 -5.59 7.45
N MET A 75 -7.00 -5.02 6.49
CA MET A 75 -6.59 -3.76 5.88
C MET A 75 -6.62 -2.59 6.86
N LYS A 76 -7.58 -2.54 7.79
CA LYS A 76 -7.64 -1.49 8.82
C LYS A 76 -6.47 -1.61 9.79
N GLU A 77 -6.17 -2.83 10.26
CA GLU A 77 -5.03 -3.08 11.15
C GLU A 77 -3.72 -2.71 10.47
N ALA A 78 -3.52 -3.13 9.22
CA ALA A 78 -2.33 -2.83 8.45
C ALA A 78 -2.13 -1.31 8.26
N ILE A 79 -3.20 -0.58 7.98
CA ILE A 79 -3.15 0.89 7.86
C ILE A 79 -2.83 1.56 9.19
N VAL A 80 -3.44 1.12 10.30
CA VAL A 80 -3.13 1.67 11.63
C VAL A 80 -1.67 1.41 11.98
N ASN A 81 -1.18 0.19 11.74
CA ASN A 81 0.22 -0.15 11.96
C ASN A 81 1.15 0.71 11.11
N TYR A 82 0.83 0.93 9.82
CA TYR A 82 1.58 1.84 8.97
C TYR A 82 1.69 3.25 9.58
N PHE A 83 0.58 3.84 10.06
CA PHE A 83 0.60 5.16 10.68
C PHE A 83 1.38 5.21 12.01
N ILE A 84 1.40 4.11 12.76
CA ILE A 84 2.20 3.98 14.00
C ILE A 84 3.69 3.86 13.66
N GLU A 85 4.07 2.95 12.75
CA GLU A 85 5.46 2.73 12.36
C GLU A 85 6.11 3.96 11.70
N THR A 86 5.30 4.77 11.03
CA THR A 86 5.72 6.04 10.43
C THR A 86 5.60 7.24 11.38
N GLU A 87 5.22 7.01 12.64
CA GLU A 87 5.08 8.03 13.69
C GLU A 87 4.10 9.18 13.36
N TYR A 88 3.13 8.94 12.47
CA TYR A 88 2.08 9.92 12.17
C TYR A 88 1.00 9.99 13.26
N ILE A 89 0.86 8.93 14.07
CA ILE A 89 -0.03 8.85 15.23
C ILE A 89 0.69 8.21 16.41
N ASN A 90 0.27 8.53 17.64
CA ASN A 90 0.84 8.04 18.90
C ASN A 90 -0.21 7.31 19.75
#